data_AF-A0A1M7YPP6-F1
#
_entry.id   AF-A0A1M7YPP6-F1
#
_cell.length_a   1.000
_cell.length_b   1.000
_cell.length_c   1.000
_cell.angle_alpha   90.00
_cell.angle_beta   90.00
_cell.angle_gamma   90.00
#
_symmetry.space_group_name_H-M   'P 1'
#
loop_
_entity.id
_entity.type
_entity.pdbx_description
1 polymer ?
#
loop_
_entity_poly.entity_id
_entity_poly.type
_entity_poly.pdbx_seq_one_letter_code
_entity_poly.pdbx_strand_id
1 'polypeptide(L)'
;MNKLLFAIAASGVVFLSGCASQMDSSASAKLDKLSSQVSQLSDEVAALKSEQMTLNNKLDQTSDAITSANKEAARANMRIDHIAQSYTK
;
A
#
# COMPACT_ATOMS: atom_id res chain seq x y z
N MET A 1 20.33 -24.08 -16.59
CA MET A 1 20.11 -25.05 -17.69
C MET A 1 19.02 -26.00 -17.22
N ASN A 2 17.90 -26.08 -17.93
CA ASN A 2 17.13 -27.31 -18.01
C ASN A 2 16.37 -27.31 -19.33
N LYS A 3 16.97 -28.01 -20.28
CA LYS A 3 16.40 -28.35 -21.58
C LYS A 3 15.48 -29.53 -21.31
N LEU A 4 14.17 -29.31 -21.28
CA LEU A 4 13.23 -30.42 -21.42
C LEU A 4 12.58 -30.32 -22.80
N LEU A 5 12.92 -31.33 -23.57
CA LEU A 5 12.60 -31.56 -24.96
C LEU A 5 11.08 -31.74 -25.12
N PHE A 6 10.43 -30.86 -25.88
CA PHE A 6 9.12 -31.17 -26.46
C PHE A 6 9.33 -31.70 -27.87
N ALA A 7 9.73 -32.97 -27.93
CA ALA A 7 9.59 -33.80 -29.10
C ALA A 7 8.38 -34.72 -28.85
N ILE A 8 7.19 -34.30 -29.29
CA ILE A 8 6.07 -35.20 -29.53
C ILE A 8 5.55 -34.88 -30.94
N ALA A 9 6.07 -35.64 -31.90
CA ALA A 9 5.42 -35.91 -33.15
C ALA A 9 4.39 -37.01 -32.91
N ALA A 10 3.15 -36.82 -33.34
CA ALA A 10 2.30 -37.82 -34.00
C ALA A 10 0.85 -37.31 -34.06
N SER A 11 0.40 -37.09 -35.30
CA SER A 11 -0.78 -37.77 -35.85
C SER A 11 -2.01 -37.90 -34.94
N GLY A 12 -3.03 -37.07 -35.17
CA GLY A 12 -4.36 -37.34 -34.61
C GLY A 12 -5.32 -36.16 -34.67
N VAL A 13 -5.77 -35.77 -35.87
CA VAL A 13 -6.96 -34.92 -36.03
C VAL A 13 -8.20 -35.82 -35.91
N VAL A 14 -8.51 -36.30 -34.70
CA VAL A 14 -9.82 -36.86 -34.32
C VAL A 14 -9.94 -36.66 -32.80
N PHE A 15 -11.07 -36.13 -32.32
CA PHE A 15 -11.41 -35.77 -30.91
C PHE A 15 -11.27 -34.30 -30.46
N LEU A 16 -11.55 -33.32 -31.35
CA LEU A 16 -11.67 -31.89 -30.95
C LEU A 16 -13.09 -31.30 -30.92
N SER A 17 -14.16 -32.09 -30.99
CA SER A 17 -15.54 -31.56 -30.88
C SER A 17 -16.14 -31.62 -29.46
N GLY A 18 -15.39 -32.09 -28.45
CA GLY A 18 -15.88 -32.21 -27.06
C GLY A 18 -15.02 -31.59 -25.97
N CYS A 19 -13.80 -31.12 -26.27
CA CYS A 19 -12.85 -30.60 -25.25
C CYS A 19 -12.65 -29.06 -25.30
N ALA A 20 -13.08 -28.39 -26.37
CA ALA A 20 -12.99 -26.92 -26.46
C ALA A 20 -13.97 -26.21 -25.50
N SER A 21 -15.17 -26.76 -25.32
CA SER A 21 -16.21 -26.20 -24.44
C SER A 21 -15.91 -26.34 -22.94
N GLN A 22 -15.14 -27.36 -22.55
CA GLN A 22 -14.71 -27.53 -21.16
C GLN A 22 -13.56 -26.57 -20.79
N MET A 23 -12.68 -26.27 -21.76
CA MET A 23 -11.55 -25.36 -21.56
C MET A 23 -12.00 -23.89 -21.49
N ASP A 24 -12.97 -23.50 -22.32
CA ASP A 24 -13.58 -22.15 -22.33
C ASP A 24 -14.30 -21.81 -21.02
N SER A 25 -15.05 -22.78 -20.46
CA SER A 25 -15.70 -22.63 -19.15
C SER A 25 -14.69 -22.47 -18.02
N SER A 26 -13.57 -23.20 -18.06
CA SER A 26 -12.52 -23.13 -17.04
C SER A 26 -11.68 -21.84 -17.13
N ALA A 27 -11.51 -21.30 -18.34
CA ALA A 27 -10.83 -20.03 -18.57
C ALA A 27 -11.71 -18.86 -18.11
N SER A 28 -13.00 -18.87 -18.44
CA SER A 28 -13.97 -17.87 -18.00
C SER A 28 -14.07 -17.81 -16.47
N ALA A 29 -14.18 -18.96 -15.79
CA ALA A 29 -14.21 -18.99 -14.32
C ALA A 29 -12.93 -18.45 -13.67
N LYS A 30 -11.76 -18.66 -14.30
CA LYS A 30 -10.49 -18.08 -13.85
C LYS A 30 -10.44 -16.57 -14.07
N LEU A 31 -10.96 -16.08 -15.20
CA LEU A 31 -11.05 -14.65 -15.50
C LEU A 31 -11.97 -13.93 -14.52
N ASP A 32 -13.14 -14.51 -14.20
CA ASP A 32 -14.06 -13.95 -13.21
C ASP A 32 -13.42 -13.86 -11.83
N LYS A 33 -12.70 -14.92 -11.41
CA LYS A 33 -11.95 -14.90 -10.15
C LYS A 33 -10.87 -13.81 -10.16
N LEU A 34 -10.12 -13.68 -11.25
CA LEU A 34 -9.06 -12.68 -11.37
C LEU A 34 -9.64 -11.26 -11.35
N SER A 35 -10.76 -11.03 -12.03
CA SER A 35 -11.49 -9.78 -12.02
C SER A 35 -11.96 -9.41 -10.61
N SER A 36 -12.53 -10.37 -9.87
CA SER A 36 -12.91 -10.18 -8.48
C SER A 36 -11.71 -9.84 -7.59
N GLN A 37 -10.57 -10.49 -7.77
CA GLN A 37 -9.35 -10.20 -7.01
C GLN A 37 -8.80 -8.82 -7.33
N VAL A 38 -8.83 -8.41 -8.60
CA VAL A 38 -8.42 -7.05 -9.02
C VAL A 38 -9.33 -5.99 -8.43
N SER A 39 -10.65 -6.23 -8.39
CA SER A 39 -11.60 -5.32 -7.75
C SER A 39 -11.30 -5.17 -6.25
N GLN A 40 -11.10 -6.28 -5.53
CA GLN A 40 -10.75 -6.26 -4.11
C GLN A 40 -9.44 -5.53 -3.85
N LEU A 41 -8.40 -5.82 -4.63
CA LEU A 41 -7.12 -5.13 -4.52
C LEU A 41 -7.24 -3.62 -4.82
N SER A 42 -8.09 -3.23 -5.78
CA SER A 42 -8.36 -1.83 -6.09
C SER A 42 -9.00 -1.11 -4.89
N ASP A 43 -9.95 -1.76 -4.23
CA ASP A 43 -10.61 -1.23 -3.04
C ASP A 43 -9.65 -1.11 -1.85
N GLU A 44 -8.79 -2.11 -1.63
CA GLU A 44 -7.73 -2.09 -0.61
C GLU A 44 -6.73 -0.96 -0.87
N VAL A 45 -6.31 -0.75 -2.12
CA VAL A 45 -5.41 0.36 -2.49
C VAL A 45 -6.08 1.71 -2.26
N ALA A 46 -7.38 1.85 -2.54
CA ALA A 46 -8.12 3.07 -2.26
C ALA A 46 -8.20 3.35 -0.75
N ALA A 47 -8.47 2.32 0.05
CA ALA A 47 -8.48 2.41 1.51
C ALA A 47 -7.12 2.81 2.08
N LEU A 48 -6.03 2.16 1.62
CA LEU A 48 -4.66 2.49 2.04
C LEU A 48 -4.27 3.93 1.69
N LYS A 49 -4.66 4.43 0.52
CA LYS A 49 -4.44 5.84 0.16
C LYS A 49 -5.19 6.80 1.09
N SER A 50 -6.41 6.45 1.47
CA SER A 50 -7.20 7.24 2.43
C SER A 50 -6.57 7.28 3.82
N GLU A 51 -6.10 6.13 4.30
CA GLU A 51 -5.36 6.03 5.56
C GLU A 51 -4.05 6.85 5.52
N GLN A 52 -3.30 6.76 4.43
CA GLN A 52 -2.07 7.53 4.24
C GLN A 52 -2.32 9.05 4.30
N MET A 53 -3.38 9.54 3.64
CA MET A 53 -3.76 10.95 3.72
C MET A 53 -4.11 11.37 5.16
N THR A 54 -4.82 10.51 5.89
CA THR A 54 -5.16 10.75 7.30
C THR A 54 -3.91 10.81 8.18
N LEU A 55 -2.97 9.89 7.98
CA LEU A 55 -1.69 9.86 8.70
C LEU A 55 -0.85 11.11 8.42
N ASN A 56 -0.77 11.55 7.16
CA ASN A 56 -0.06 12.77 6.81
C ASN A 56 -0.64 14.00 7.52
N ASN A 57 -1.96 14.16 7.52
CA ASN A 57 -2.61 15.26 8.26
C ASN A 57 -2.28 15.23 9.76
N LYS A 58 -2.26 14.04 10.37
CA LYS A 58 -1.90 13.88 11.78
C LYS A 58 -0.42 14.20 12.04
N LEU A 59 0.46 13.88 11.10
CA LEU A 59 1.87 14.20 11.18
C LEU A 59 2.08 15.72 11.14
N ASP A 60 1.41 16.42 10.24
CA ASP A 60 1.47 17.88 10.14
C ASP A 60 0.99 18.54 11.44
N GLN A 61 -0.16 18.10 11.97
CA GLN A 61 -0.68 18.58 13.26
C GLN A 61 0.31 18.35 14.41
N THR A 62 0.99 17.20 14.42
CA THR A 62 1.99 16.88 15.44
C THR A 62 3.23 17.76 15.30
N SER A 63 3.67 18.03 14.07
CA SER A 63 4.80 18.94 13.78
C SER A 63 4.53 20.36 14.29
N ASP A 64 3.32 20.87 14.06
CA ASP A 64 2.88 22.19 14.54
C ASP A 64 2.83 22.25 16.07
N ALA A 65 2.33 21.19 16.70
CA ALA A 65 2.30 21.09 18.16
C ALA A 65 3.72 21.08 18.77
N ILE A 66 4.65 20.33 18.18
CA ILE A 66 6.06 20.29 18.60
C ILE A 66 6.71 21.66 18.43
N THR A 67 6.47 22.33 17.29
CA THR A 67 7.00 23.68 17.04
C THR A 67 6.49 24.68 18.08
N SER A 68 5.21 24.59 18.43
CA SER A 68 4.60 25.45 19.44
C SER A 68 5.15 25.18 20.84
N ALA A 69 5.32 23.91 21.21
CA ALA A 69 5.91 23.49 22.48
C ALA A 69 7.36 23.97 22.61
N ASN A 70 8.18 23.83 21.56
CA ASN A 70 9.56 24.32 21.54
C ASN A 70 9.65 25.83 21.72
N LYS A 71 8.75 26.60 21.07
CA LYS A 71 8.68 28.06 21.25
C LYS A 71 8.35 28.44 22.69
N GLU A 72 7.42 27.73 23.33
CA GLU A 72 7.07 28.00 24.73
C GLU A 72 8.21 27.61 25.68
N ALA A 73 8.87 26.47 25.45
CA ALA A 73 10.05 26.07 26.22
C ALA A 73 11.17 27.12 26.13
N ALA A 74 11.45 27.64 24.93
CA ALA A 74 12.42 28.72 24.76
C ALA A 74 12.03 30.00 25.53
N ARG A 75 10.74 30.38 25.50
CA ARG A 75 10.24 31.52 26.31
C ARG A 75 10.37 31.26 27.80
N ALA A 76 10.07 30.06 28.26
CA ALA A 76 10.23 29.68 29.66
C ALA A 76 11.70 29.76 30.10
N ASN A 77 12.64 29.29 29.27
CA ASN A 77 14.07 29.40 29.53
C ASN A 77 14.52 30.86 29.65
N MET A 78 14.10 31.72 28.71
CA MET A 78 14.38 33.17 28.78
C MET A 78 13.85 33.82 30.07
N ARG A 79 12.68 33.41 30.54
CA ARG A 79 12.10 33.89 31.82
C ARG A 79 12.93 33.42 33.00
N ILE A 80 13.38 32.16 33.00
CA ILE A 80 14.24 31.59 34.05
C ILE A 80 15.57 32.36 34.09
N ASP A 81 16.20 32.59 32.94
CA ASP A 81 17.47 33.33 32.87
C ASP A 81 17.32 34.75 33.40
N HIS A 82 16.23 35.43 33.05
CA HIS A 82 15.96 36.79 33.55
C HIS A 82 15.74 36.81 35.07
N ILE A 83 15.01 35.83 35.61
CA ILE A 83 14.82 35.68 37.05
C ILE A 83 16.16 35.40 37.74
N ALA A 84 16.96 34.46 37.23
CA ALA A 84 18.27 34.16 37.79
C ALA A 84 19.19 35.39 37.84
N GLN A 85 19.24 36.16 36.75
CA GLN A 85 20.00 37.41 36.70
C GLN A 85 19.51 38.46 37.70
N SER A 86 18.20 38.50 38.00
CA SER A 86 17.64 39.43 38.98
C SER A 86 18.07 39.14 40.43
N TYR A 87 18.48 37.90 40.74
CA TYR A 87 18.98 37.51 42.06
C TYR A 87 20.50 37.62 42.21
N THR A 88 21.22 37.82 41.10
CA THR A 88 22.69 38.00 41.10
C THR A 88 23.13 39.47 40.99
N LYS A 89 22.16 40.40 40.92
CA LYS A 89 22.38 41.85 41.01
C LYS A 89 22.05 42.35 42.41
#